data_AF-A6KG54-F1
#
_entry.id   AF-A6KG54-F1
#
_cell.length_a   1.000
_cell.length_b   1.000
_cell.length_c   1.000
_cell.angle_alpha   90.00
_cell.angle_beta   90.00
_cell.angle_gamma   90.00
#
_symmetry.space_group_name_H-M   'P 1'
#
loop_
_entity.id
_entity.type
_entity.pdbx_description
1 polymer ?
#
loop_
_entity_poly.entity_id
_entity_poly.type
_entity_poly.pdbx_seq_one_letter_code
_entity_poly.pdbx_strand_id
1 'polypeptide(L)'
;MNKDKMAGNESEEALTALMSRKTAISLFEGKALGLDKAILHSVDCCSSDDTKKKMYSSILVVGGGLMFHKAQEFLQHRILNKMPPSFRRIIENVDVITRPKDMDPRLISWKGGAVLACLDTTQELWIYQREWQRFGVRMLRERAAFVW
;
A
#
# COMPACT_ATOMS: atom_id res chain seq x y z
N MET A 1 -27.73 8.77 -31.43
CA MET A 1 -27.48 7.36 -31.10
C MET A 1 -26.06 7.24 -30.57
N ASN A 2 -25.84 6.67 -29.39
CA ASN A 2 -24.54 6.30 -28.79
C ASN A 2 -23.77 7.36 -27.96
N LYS A 3 -24.39 7.95 -26.93
CA LYS A 3 -23.63 8.42 -25.74
C LYS A 3 -23.86 7.56 -24.51
N ASP A 4 -25.03 6.91 -24.41
CA ASP A 4 -25.38 6.04 -23.27
C ASP A 4 -24.71 4.65 -23.30
N LYS A 5 -24.13 4.23 -24.43
CA LYS A 5 -23.43 2.93 -24.55
C LYS A 5 -21.99 2.93 -24.02
N MET A 6 -21.34 4.09 -23.87
CA MET A 6 -19.95 4.17 -23.41
C MET A 6 -19.82 4.13 -21.87
N ALA A 7 -20.75 4.76 -21.14
CA ALA A 7 -20.73 4.78 -19.68
C ALA A 7 -21.12 3.42 -19.04
N GLY A 8 -21.96 2.63 -19.72
CA GLY A 8 -22.32 1.27 -19.29
C GLY A 8 -21.14 0.29 -19.37
N ASN A 9 -20.24 0.49 -20.34
CA ASN A 9 -19.14 -0.43 -20.58
C ASN A 9 -18.02 -0.28 -19.52
N GLU A 10 -17.68 0.96 -19.12
CA GLU A 10 -16.66 1.22 -18.09
C GLU A 10 -17.08 0.76 -16.69
N SER A 11 -18.38 0.85 -16.37
CA SER A 11 -18.93 0.41 -15.07
C SER A 11 -19.02 -1.13 -14.97
N GLU A 12 -19.41 -1.81 -16.05
CA GLU A 12 -19.40 -3.28 -16.13
C GLU A 12 -17.97 -3.85 -16.12
N GLU A 13 -17.01 -3.19 -16.76
CA GLU A 13 -15.60 -3.60 -16.79
C GLU A 13 -14.94 -3.43 -15.40
N ALA A 14 -15.26 -2.34 -14.68
CA ALA A 14 -14.84 -2.14 -13.30
C ALA A 14 -15.44 -3.17 -12.32
N LEU A 15 -16.73 -3.49 -12.47
CA LEU A 15 -17.39 -4.55 -11.69
C LEU A 15 -16.82 -5.93 -11.99
N THR A 16 -16.53 -6.23 -13.26
CA THR A 16 -15.93 -7.50 -13.69
C THR A 16 -14.51 -7.64 -13.17
N ALA A 17 -13.71 -6.57 -13.20
CA ALA A 17 -12.38 -6.53 -12.60
C ALA A 17 -12.42 -6.64 -11.07
N LEU A 18 -13.45 -6.10 -10.41
CA LEU A 18 -13.65 -6.23 -8.96
C LEU A 18 -14.06 -7.66 -8.59
N MET A 19 -14.97 -8.27 -9.34
CA MET A 19 -15.41 -9.66 -9.14
C MET A 19 -14.28 -10.65 -9.42
N SER A 20 -13.51 -10.44 -10.49
CA SER A 20 -12.33 -11.25 -10.81
C SER A 20 -11.25 -11.13 -9.71
N ARG A 21 -11.02 -9.92 -9.18
CA ARG A 21 -10.17 -9.72 -7.99
C ARG A 21 -10.71 -10.46 -6.76
N LYS A 22 -12.01 -10.41 -6.49
CA LYS A 22 -12.64 -11.08 -5.35
C LYS A 22 -12.51 -12.61 -5.42
N THR A 23 -12.65 -13.19 -6.61
CA THR A 23 -12.47 -14.63 -6.86
C THR A 23 -11.00 -15.06 -6.74
N ALA A 24 -10.06 -14.25 -7.25
CA ALA A 24 -8.63 -14.50 -7.10
C ALA A 24 -8.17 -14.43 -5.64
N ILE A 25 -8.74 -13.51 -4.85
CA ILE A 25 -8.48 -13.39 -3.40
C ILE A 25 -8.94 -14.66 -2.66
N SER A 26 -10.14 -15.19 -2.96
CA SER A 26 -10.71 -16.38 -2.30
C SER A 26 -9.88 -17.67 -2.49
N LEU A 27 -9.28 -17.89 -3.67
CA LEU A 27 -8.36 -19.02 -3.91
C LEU A 27 -7.01 -18.87 -3.19
N PHE A 28 -6.71 -17.67 -2.73
CA PHE A 28 -5.43 -17.30 -2.13
C PHE A 28 -5.50 -17.26 -0.59
N GLU A 29 -6.68 -17.02 -0.02
CA GLU A 29 -6.94 -16.91 1.42
C GLU A 29 -6.52 -18.15 2.24
N GLY A 30 -6.43 -19.33 1.62
CA GLY A 30 -6.00 -20.58 2.29
C GLY A 30 -4.50 -20.91 2.18
N LYS A 31 -3.71 -20.16 1.41
CA LYS A 31 -2.31 -20.49 1.12
C LYS A 31 -1.37 -19.38 1.60
N ALA A 32 -0.45 -19.74 2.49
CA ALA A 32 0.57 -18.80 2.96
C ALA A 32 1.41 -18.25 1.79
N LEU A 33 1.38 -16.93 1.59
CA LEU A 33 2.22 -16.24 0.61
C LEU A 33 3.51 -15.78 1.26
N GLY A 34 4.65 -16.17 0.67
CA GLY A 34 5.95 -15.68 1.11
C GLY A 34 6.08 -14.16 0.94
N LEU A 35 6.76 -13.51 1.89
CA LEU A 35 6.89 -12.05 1.95
C LEU A 35 7.39 -11.41 0.65
N ASP A 36 8.42 -11.98 0.02
CA ASP A 36 8.95 -11.46 -1.25
C ASP A 36 7.91 -11.53 -2.36
N LYS A 37 7.18 -12.65 -2.47
CA LYS A 37 6.08 -12.78 -3.44
C LYS A 37 4.95 -11.79 -3.14
N ALA A 38 4.65 -11.54 -1.86
CA ALA A 38 3.63 -10.57 -1.45
C ALA A 38 4.00 -9.15 -1.86
N ILE A 39 5.26 -8.75 -1.67
CA ILE A 39 5.78 -7.45 -2.11
C ILE A 39 5.64 -7.31 -3.63
N LEU A 40 6.13 -8.29 -4.40
CA LEU A 40 6.06 -8.25 -5.87
C LEU A 40 4.61 -8.16 -6.37
N HIS A 41 3.71 -8.96 -5.81
CA HIS A 41 2.29 -8.95 -6.14
C HIS A 41 1.64 -7.61 -5.80
N SER A 42 1.95 -7.03 -4.64
CA SER A 42 1.44 -5.72 -4.24
C SER A 42 1.89 -4.61 -5.19
N VAL A 43 3.15 -4.62 -5.63
CA VAL A 43 3.65 -3.64 -6.59
C VAL A 43 2.98 -3.83 -7.95
N ASP A 44 2.78 -5.07 -8.39
CA ASP A 44 2.15 -5.33 -9.69
C ASP A 44 0.68 -4.88 -9.76
N CYS A 45 -0.01 -4.82 -8.62
CA CYS A 45 -1.36 -4.28 -8.50
C CYS A 45 -1.44 -2.75 -8.66
N CYS A 46 -0.32 -2.03 -8.75
CA CYS A 46 -0.32 -0.59 -9.05
C CYS A 46 -0.75 -0.36 -10.51
N SER A 47 -1.55 0.68 -10.77
CA SER A 47 -2.10 0.95 -12.11
C SER A 47 -1.09 1.52 -13.12
N SER A 48 -0.11 2.29 -12.65
CA SER A 48 0.89 2.96 -13.50
C SER A 48 2.28 2.33 -13.34
N ASP A 49 2.96 2.13 -14.47
CA ASP A 49 4.35 1.67 -14.50
C ASP A 49 5.30 2.65 -13.81
N ASP A 50 5.02 3.95 -13.82
CA ASP A 50 5.84 4.93 -13.10
C ASP A 50 5.69 4.79 -11.58
N THR A 51 4.49 4.44 -11.11
CA THR A 51 4.28 4.08 -9.70
C THR A 51 5.02 2.77 -9.38
N LYS A 52 4.93 1.76 -10.25
CA LYS A 52 5.67 0.50 -10.06
C LYS A 52 7.18 0.73 -9.94
N LYS A 53 7.76 1.58 -10.81
CA LYS A 53 9.18 1.96 -10.74
C LYS A 53 9.54 2.57 -9.37
N LYS A 54 8.73 3.52 -8.88
CA LYS A 54 8.94 4.15 -7.57
C LYS A 54 8.85 3.14 -6.42
N MET A 55 7.86 2.24 -6.46
CA MET A 55 7.66 1.22 -5.43
C MET A 55 8.77 0.17 -5.40
N TYR A 56 9.28 -0.25 -6.56
CA TYR A 56 10.44 -1.14 -6.64
C TYR A 56 11.74 -0.45 -6.22
N SER A 57 11.89 0.85 -6.50
CA SER A 57 13.08 1.60 -6.15
C SER A 57 13.24 1.80 -4.63
N SER A 58 12.13 1.91 -3.88
CA SER A 58 12.18 2.12 -2.43
C SER A 58 11.16 1.26 -1.68
N ILE A 59 11.67 0.31 -0.88
CA ILE A 59 10.89 -0.60 -0.07
C ILE A 59 11.25 -0.39 1.41
N LEU A 60 10.35 0.27 2.15
CA LEU A 60 10.52 0.47 3.59
C LEU A 60 9.96 -0.73 4.38
N VAL A 61 10.79 -1.34 5.22
CA VAL A 61 10.40 -2.40 6.15
C VAL A 61 10.24 -1.81 7.55
N VAL A 62 9.05 -1.95 8.13
CA VAL A 62 8.71 -1.48 9.47
C VAL A 62 8.32 -2.63 10.40
N GLY A 63 8.26 -2.37 11.70
CA GLY A 63 7.86 -3.35 12.72
C GLY A 63 8.99 -4.28 13.17
N GLY A 64 8.67 -5.18 14.12
CA GLY A 64 9.65 -6.05 14.78
C GLY A 64 9.92 -7.39 14.08
N GLY A 65 9.05 -7.82 13.16
CA GLY A 65 9.04 -9.18 12.63
C GLY A 65 10.21 -9.54 11.71
N LEU A 66 10.90 -8.54 11.14
CA LEU A 66 12.02 -8.75 10.22
C LEU A 66 13.36 -8.23 10.77
N MET A 67 13.52 -8.14 12.09
CA MET A 67 14.71 -7.57 12.74
C MET A 67 15.86 -8.57 12.96
N PHE A 68 16.09 -9.49 12.02
CA PHE A 68 17.24 -10.41 12.10
C PHE A 68 18.48 -9.84 11.39
N HIS A 69 19.65 -10.36 11.73
CA HIS A 69 20.91 -9.93 11.13
C HIS A 69 20.90 -10.15 9.61
N LYS A 70 21.33 -9.15 8.84
CA LYS A 70 21.33 -9.12 7.36
C LYS A 70 19.95 -9.24 6.69
N ALA A 71 18.86 -8.91 7.40
CA ALA A 71 17.51 -8.95 6.84
C ALA A 71 17.33 -8.05 5.62
N GLN A 72 18.00 -6.89 5.61
CA GLN A 72 17.92 -5.92 4.52
C GLN A 72 18.48 -6.50 3.22
N GLU A 73 19.73 -6.96 3.26
CA GLU A 73 20.44 -7.54 2.12
C GLU A 73 19.77 -8.82 1.65
N PHE A 74 19.28 -9.64 2.60
CA PHE A 74 18.51 -10.84 2.29
C PHE A 74 17.25 -10.52 1.48
N LEU A 75 16.45 -9.55 1.92
CA LEU A 75 15.22 -9.19 1.23
C LEU A 75 15.53 -8.53 -0.12
N GLN A 76 16.46 -7.58 -0.16
CA GLN A 76 16.87 -6.89 -1.38
C GLN A 76 17.34 -7.87 -2.46
N HIS A 77 18.18 -8.84 -2.09
CA HIS A 77 18.63 -9.90 -2.99
C HIS A 77 17.45 -10.74 -3.53
N ARG A 78 16.47 -11.09 -2.69
CA ARG A 78 15.28 -11.84 -3.13
C ARG A 78 14.41 -11.04 -4.08
N ILE A 79 14.21 -9.74 -3.82
CA ILE A 79 13.43 -8.86 -4.70
C ILE A 79 14.13 -8.72 -6.05
N LEU A 80 15.43 -8.42 -6.09
CA LEU A 80 16.20 -8.28 -7.33
C LEU A 80 16.16 -9.54 -8.21
N ASN A 81 16.19 -10.73 -7.61
CA ASN A 81 16.18 -11.98 -8.36
C ASN A 81 14.80 -12.42 -8.83
N LYS A 82 13.72 -11.92 -8.21
CA LYS A 82 12.35 -12.33 -8.54
C LYS A 82 11.52 -11.24 -9.21
N MET A 83 12.01 -10.00 -9.24
CA MET A 83 11.34 -8.91 -9.93
C MET A 83 11.30 -9.16 -11.46
N PRO A 84 10.29 -8.62 -12.17
CA PRO A 84 10.22 -8.76 -13.63
C PRO A 84 11.45 -8.18 -14.34
N PRO A 85 12.04 -8.87 -15.33
CA PRO A 85 13.23 -8.40 -16.05
C PRO A 85 13.06 -7.06 -16.79
N SER A 86 11.82 -6.68 -17.12
CA SER A 86 11.49 -5.37 -17.69
C SER A 86 11.82 -4.24 -16.72
N PHE A 87 11.36 -4.33 -15.47
CA PHE A 87 11.63 -3.33 -14.43
C PHE A 87 13.07 -3.39 -13.95
N ARG A 88 13.67 -4.58 -13.85
CA ARG A 88 15.08 -4.74 -13.40
C ARG A 88 16.09 -3.99 -14.26
N ARG A 89 15.82 -3.83 -15.56
CA ARG A 89 16.69 -3.11 -16.49
C ARG A 89 16.52 -1.59 -16.43
N ILE A 90 15.35 -1.13 -16.00
CA ILE A 90 14.99 0.29 -15.98
C ILE A 90 15.36 0.93 -14.63
N ILE A 91 15.26 0.15 -13.56
CA ILE A 91 15.49 0.63 -12.20
C ILE A 91 16.97 0.48 -11.87
N GLU A 92 17.63 1.62 -11.62
CA GLU A 92 19.06 1.69 -11.31
C GLU A 92 19.38 0.99 -9.98
N ASN A 93 18.52 1.16 -8.98
CA ASN A 93 18.67 0.55 -7.66
C ASN A 93 17.32 0.14 -7.03
N VAL A 94 17.30 -1.05 -6.44
CA VAL A 94 16.25 -1.45 -5.48
C VAL A 94 16.83 -1.21 -4.10
N ASP A 95 16.30 -0.22 -3.39
CA ASP A 95 16.71 0.08 -2.02
C ASP A 95 15.69 -0.47 -1.02
N VAL A 96 16.12 -1.44 -0.22
CA VAL A 96 15.34 -1.95 0.91
C VAL A 96 15.82 -1.23 2.15
N ILE A 97 14.93 -0.50 2.81
CA ILE A 97 15.26 0.32 3.97
C ILE A 97 14.68 -0.35 5.20
N THR A 98 15.54 -0.88 6.07
CA THR A 98 15.08 -1.49 7.33
C THR A 98 15.23 -0.57 8.52
N ARG A 99 16.23 0.33 8.51
CA ARG A 99 16.53 1.26 9.61
C ARG A 99 16.76 2.67 9.07
N PRO A 100 15.68 3.38 8.68
CA PRO A 100 15.82 4.75 8.22
C PRO A 100 16.37 5.62 9.36
N LYS A 101 17.47 6.37 9.11
CA LYS A 101 18.11 7.26 10.09
C LYS A 101 18.47 6.56 11.41
N ASP A 102 18.92 5.31 11.35
CA ASP A 102 19.26 4.47 12.51
C ASP A 102 18.15 4.31 13.56
N MET A 103 16.90 4.47 13.12
CA MET A 103 15.73 4.41 13.98
C MET A 103 15.28 2.97 14.23
N ASP A 104 14.75 2.71 15.43
CA ASP A 104 14.08 1.44 15.74
C ASP A 104 12.87 1.24 14.82
N PRO A 105 12.84 0.16 14.00
CA PRO A 105 11.76 -0.09 13.05
C PRO A 105 10.40 -0.29 13.71
N ARG A 106 10.39 -0.67 14.99
CA ARG A 106 9.18 -0.84 15.80
C ARG A 106 8.49 0.49 16.12
N LEU A 107 9.22 1.60 16.05
CA LEU A 107 8.74 2.94 16.44
C LEU A 107 8.37 3.82 15.24
N ILE A 108 8.67 3.40 14.02
CA ILE A 108 8.48 4.22 12.81
C ILE A 108 7.03 4.66 12.66
N SER A 109 6.07 3.73 12.73
CA SER A 109 4.65 4.04 12.58
C SER A 109 4.13 4.96 13.69
N TRP A 110 4.58 4.76 14.94
CA TRP A 110 4.21 5.61 16.06
C TRP A 110 4.72 7.05 15.90
N LYS A 111 5.98 7.19 15.49
CA LYS A 111 6.57 8.51 15.17
C LYS A 111 5.86 9.18 13.99
N GLY A 112 5.46 8.41 12.97
CA GLY A 112 4.64 8.90 11.87
C GLY A 112 3.31 9.48 12.35
N GLY A 113 2.65 8.83 13.32
CA GLY A 113 1.45 9.35 13.98
C GLY A 113 1.69 10.65 14.75
N ALA A 114 2.82 10.76 15.45
CA ALA A 114 3.20 12.00 16.14
C ALA A 114 3.46 13.14 15.15
N VAL A 115 4.13 12.88 14.02
CA VAL A 115 4.31 13.87 12.95
C VAL A 115 2.97 14.28 12.35
N LEU A 116 2.07 13.31 12.09
CA LEU A 116 0.73 13.58 11.58
C LEU A 116 -0.04 14.53 12.50
N ALA A 117 0.01 14.34 13.82
CA ALA A 117 -0.65 15.21 14.79
C ALA A 117 -0.19 16.68 14.73
N CYS A 118 1.01 16.94 14.20
CA CYS A 118 1.59 18.27 14.07
C CYS A 118 1.39 18.92 12.69
N LEU A 119 0.73 18.24 11.73
CA LEU A 119 0.45 18.82 10.41
C LEU A 119 -0.76 19.76 10.47
N ASP A 120 -0.71 20.88 9.75
CA ASP A 120 -1.82 21.84 9.68
C ASP A 120 -3.10 21.20 9.12
N THR A 121 -2.97 20.31 8.13
CA THR A 121 -4.10 19.58 7.54
C THR A 121 -4.81 18.66 8.52
N THR A 122 -4.15 18.24 9.60
CA THR A 122 -4.74 17.35 10.60
C THR A 122 -5.86 18.03 11.39
N GLN A 123 -5.89 19.36 11.42
CA GLN A 123 -6.96 20.11 12.09
C GLN A 123 -8.36 19.77 11.53
N GLU A 124 -8.45 19.39 10.27
CA GLU A 124 -9.70 19.02 9.59
C GLU A 124 -10.14 17.57 9.85
N LEU A 125 -9.25 16.74 10.41
CA LEU A 125 -9.46 15.30 10.58
C LEU A 125 -10.00 14.92 11.97
N TRP A 126 -9.90 15.83 12.95
CA TRP A 126 -10.34 15.54 14.32
C TRP A 126 -11.85 15.30 14.39
N ILE A 127 -12.24 14.23 15.08
CA ILE A 127 -13.64 13.91 15.39
C ILE A 127 -13.83 14.10 16.88
N TYR A 128 -14.61 15.11 17.27
CA TYR A 128 -14.86 15.39 18.67
C TYR A 128 -16.05 14.60 19.22
N GLN A 129 -16.10 14.46 20.54
CA GLN A 129 -17.13 13.66 21.24
C GLN A 129 -18.56 14.06 20.85
N ARG A 130 -18.87 15.35 20.78
CA ARG A 130 -20.22 15.84 20.45
C ARG A 130 -20.63 15.48 19.02
N GLU A 131 -19.68 15.51 18.09
CA GLU A 131 -19.91 15.16 16.69
C GLU A 131 -20.12 13.65 16.54
N TRP A 132 -19.31 12.85 17.24
CA TRP A 132 -19.47 11.40 17.29
C TRP A 132 -20.83 11.00 17.89
N GLN A 133 -21.25 11.60 19.00
CA GLN A 133 -22.54 11.31 19.62
C GLN A 133 -23.72 11.70 18.71
N ARG A 134 -23.57 12.75 17.90
CA ARG A 134 -24.64 13.25 17.02
C ARG A 134 -24.71 12.52 15.68
N PHE A 135 -23.57 12.20 15.07
CA PHE A 135 -23.48 11.71 13.69
C PHE A 135 -22.86 10.32 13.57
N GLY A 136 -22.15 9.84 14.61
CA GLY A 136 -21.56 8.51 14.68
C GLY A 136 -20.65 8.19 13.49
N VAL A 137 -20.83 6.99 12.93
CA VAL A 137 -20.04 6.45 11.81
C VAL A 137 -20.05 7.36 10.57
N ARG A 138 -21.06 8.22 10.40
CA ARG A 138 -21.08 9.21 9.33
C ARG A 138 -19.83 10.09 9.34
N MET A 139 -19.25 10.35 10.52
CA MET A 139 -18.05 11.18 10.63
C MET A 139 -16.82 10.55 10.01
N LEU A 140 -16.72 9.22 9.98
CA LEU A 140 -15.61 8.55 9.32
C LEU A 140 -15.67 8.75 7.79
N ARG A 141 -16.87 8.72 7.21
CA ARG A 141 -17.05 9.00 5.77
C ARG A 141 -16.73 10.45 5.40
N GLU A 142 -16.92 11.39 6.31
CA GLU A 142 -16.74 12.82 6.04
C GLU A 142 -15.34 13.34 6.41
N ARG A 143 -14.67 12.78 7.42
CA ARG A 143 -13.42 13.31 7.97
C ARG A 143 -12.23 12.34 8.01
N ALA A 144 -12.39 11.08 7.60
CA ALA A 144 -11.23 10.20 7.49
C ALA A 144 -10.28 10.71 6.41
N ALA A 145 -8.97 10.67 6.69
CA ALA A 145 -7.93 11.00 5.72
C ALA A 145 -7.85 10.01 4.54
N PHE A 146 -8.62 8.92 4.61
CA PHE A 146 -8.73 7.88 3.60
C PHE A 146 -10.20 7.53 3.37
N VAL A 147 -10.51 6.93 2.23
CA VAL A 147 -11.88 6.53 1.88
C VAL A 147 -12.35 5.44 2.85
N TRP A 148 -13.38 5.76 3.65
CA TRP A 148 -14.02 4.87 4.63
C TRP A 148 -15.18 4.07 4.03
#